data_AF-A0A523NVE5-F1
#
_entry.id   AF-A0A523NVE5-F1
#
_cell.length_a   1.000
_cell.length_b   1.000
_cell.length_c   1.000
_cell.angle_alpha   90.00
_cell.angle_beta   90.00
_cell.angle_gamma   90.00
#
_symmetry.space_group_name_H-M   'P 1'
#
loop_
_entity.id
_entity.type
_entity.pdbx_description
1 polymer ?
#
loop_
_entity_poly.entity_id
_entity_poly.type
_entity_poly.pdbx_seq_one_letter_code
_entity_poly.pdbx_strand_id
1 'polypeptide(L)' 'MKVGLMIGYSGAKVQLPMDLILEAEAAGFDSVWSAEAWGSDAIT' A
#
# COMPACT_ATOMS: atom_id res chain seq x y z
N MET A 1 -14.30 9.77 -13.04
CA MET A 1 -12.87 9.99 -12.76
C MET A 1 -12.51 9.07 -11.60
N LYS A 2 -11.37 8.38 -11.62
CA LYS A 2 -10.97 7.42 -10.57
C LYS A 2 -9.77 7.94 -9.79
N VAL A 3 -9.74 7.76 -8.47
CA VAL A 3 -8.68 8.22 -7.57
C VAL A 3 -8.03 7.04 -6.85
N GLY A 4 -6.70 7.00 -6.83
CA GLY A 4 -5.93 5.96 -6.14
C GLY A 4 -5.06 6.52 -5.02
N LEU A 5 -4.80 5.72 -4.00
CA LEU A 5 -3.92 6.03 -2.86
C LEU A 5 -2.63 5.20 -2.95
N MET A 6 -1.47 5.83 -2.79
CA MET A 6 -0.17 5.15 -2.68
C MET A 6 0.25 5.08 -1.21
N ILE A 7 0.39 3.87 -0.66
CA ILE A 7 0.69 3.65 0.77
C ILE A 7 2.18 3.43 1.07
N GLY A 8 3.05 3.64 0.07
CA GLY A 8 4.50 3.57 0.24
C GLY A 8 5.10 2.24 -0.19
N TYR A 9 6.24 1.88 0.39
CA TYR A 9 7.08 0.75 0.01
C TYR A 9 6.95 -0.41 1.02
N SER A 10 6.70 -1.63 0.54
CA SER A 10 6.83 -2.85 1.33
C SER A 10 8.29 -3.31 1.34
N GLY A 11 8.88 -3.34 2.53
CA GLY A 11 10.20 -3.94 2.76
C GLY A 11 10.16 -5.47 2.73
N ALA A 12 11.12 -6.12 3.37
CA ALA A 12 11.22 -7.60 3.44
C ALA A 12 9.93 -8.29 3.96
N LYS A 13 9.11 -7.56 4.71
CA LYS A 13 7.79 -8.01 5.15
C LYS A 13 6.76 -6.98 4.72
N VAL A 14 5.61 -7.49 4.29
CA VAL A 14 4.46 -6.65 3.97
C VAL A 14 3.71 -6.35 5.26
N GLN A 15 3.65 -5.08 5.64
CA GLN A 15 2.74 -4.57 6.68
C GLN A 15 1.81 -3.56 6.03
N LEU A 16 0.51 -3.86 6.04
CA LEU A 16 -0.51 -3.00 5.47
C LEU A 16 -1.13 -2.14 6.57
N PRO A 17 -1.19 -0.80 6.42
CA PRO A 17 -1.88 0.08 7.35
C PRO A 17 -3.40 -0.01 7.12
N MET A 18 -4.02 -1.07 7.65
CA MET A 18 -5.42 -1.39 7.36
C MET A 18 -6.40 -0.27 7.74
N ASP A 19 -6.17 0.43 8.85
CA ASP A 19 -7.02 1.56 9.25
C ASP A 19 -7.06 2.64 8.16
N LEU A 20 -5.90 2.98 7.58
CA LEU A 20 -5.81 3.95 6.48
C LEU A 20 -6.50 3.45 5.21
N ILE A 21 -6.37 2.15 4.91
CA ILE A 21 -6.98 1.54 3.72
C ILE A 21 -8.50 1.59 3.82
N LEU A 22 -9.06 1.27 4.99
CA LEU A 22 -10.48 1.32 5.25
C LEU A 22 -11.02 2.76 5.22
N GLU A 23 -10.26 3.72 5.75
CA GLU A 23 -10.63 5.14 5.65
C GLU A 23 -10.63 5.63 4.20
N ALA A 24 -9.67 5.16 3.39
CA ALA A 24 -9.60 5.47 1.96
C ALA A 24 -10.79 4.86 1.19
N GLU A 25 -11.19 3.63 1.52
CA GLU A 25 -12.40 3.01 0.97
C GLU A 25 -13.65 3.84 1.33
N ALA A 26 -13.81 4.21 2.61
CA ALA A 26 -14.93 5.04 3.07
C ALA A 26 -14.95 6.43 2.42
N ALA A 27 -13.78 6.99 2.11
CA ALA A 27 -13.63 8.25 1.40
C ALA A 27 -13.87 8.15 -0.12
N GLY A 28 -14.08 6.94 -0.67
CA GLY A 28 -14.41 6.71 -2.07
C GLY A 28 -13.21 6.59 -3.02
N PHE A 29 -12.04 6.22 -2.50
CA PHE A 29 -10.90 5.86 -3.36
C PHE A 29 -11.17 4.55 -4.11
N ASP A 30 -10.79 4.49 -5.38
CA ASP A 30 -11.01 3.33 -6.24
C ASP A 30 -9.94 2.24 -6.09
N SER A 31 -8.75 2.60 -5.63
CA SER A 31 -7.63 1.66 -5.54
C SER A 31 -6.56 2.09 -4.52
N VAL A 32 -5.86 1.12 -3.96
CA VAL A 32 -4.69 1.33 -3.10
C VAL A 32 -3.50 0.57 -3.66
N TRP A 33 -2.33 1.21 -3.70
CA TRP A 33 -1.10 0.66 -4.29
C TRP A 33 0.06 0.72 -3.29
N SER A 34 0.82 -0.37 -3.22
CA SER A 34 2.12 -0.45 -2.53
C SER A 34 3.22 -0.68 -3.56
N ALA A 35 4.42 -0.16 -3.29
CA ALA A 35 5.61 -0.40 -4.08
C ALA A 35 6.47 -1.49 -3.43
N GLU A 36 7.22 -2.25 -4.24
CA GLU A 36 8.22 -3.21 -3.77
C GLU A 36 9.41 -3.18 -4.73
N ALA A 37 10.61 -3.48 -4.23
CA ALA A 37 11.79 -3.70 -5.06
C ALA A 37 12.18 -5.17 -4.97
N TRP A 38 12.66 -5.75 -6.07
CA TRP A 38 12.98 -7.17 -6.18
C TRP A 38 13.95 -7.71 -5.11
N GLY A 39 14.75 -6.84 -4.47
CA GLY A 39 15.67 -7.23 -3.39
C GLY A 39 15.17 -6.88 -1.98
N SER A 40 13.89 -6.54 -1.82
CA SER A 40 13.26 -6.16 -0.54
C SER A 40 13.47 -7.23 0.53
N ASP A 41 13.46 -8.50 0.14
CA ASP A 41 13.55 -9.70 0.97
C ASP A 41 14.93 -10.41 0.92
N ALA A 42 15.83 -9.92 0.07
CA ALA A 42 17.14 -10.52 -0.14
C ALA A 42 18.12 -10.29 1.04
N ILE A 43 17.82 -9.34 1.93
CA ILE A 43 18.62 -8.99 3.11
C ILE A 43 17.69 -8.99 4.33
N THR A 44 17.94 -9.90 5.28
CA THR A 44 17.12 -10.10 6.51
C THR A 44 17.79 -9.52 7.74
#